data_AF-A0A929Q0S0-F1
#
_entry.id   AF-A0A929Q0S0-F1
#
_cell.length_a   1.000
_cell.length_b   1.000
_cell.length_c   1.000
_cell.angle_alpha   90.00
_cell.angle_beta   90.00
_cell.angle_gamma   90.00
#
_symmetry.space_group_name_H-M   'P 1'
#
loop_
_entity.id
_entity.type
_entity.pdbx_description
1 polymer ?
#
loop_
_entity_poly.entity_id
_entity_poly.type
_entity_poly.pdbx_seq_one_letter_code
_entity_poly.pdbx_strand_id
1 'polypeptide(L)'
;MREVSFENLLRTEHEIRLDVLIGTQKESLWFEFSEPAPLSNSNLAHALAAIVGTHFDHIRFDFPIASQDQEHIELWTKSRVHTVGHLQDRQSQQLEDSAVLNFSGGFDSLSALALLPEDTELVSLDFGGRFSREREFFRLFDPKIVSTNLAQTSLRRFSWSFMGIGPLLYRDSVKSRYFAFGSIYEASGFKLNEPTKKNFTFPAFSGVGYESAMPVAGISEIGTAQIILNESPEIVEHSLRSLASPGEEKYFRKIAIVQTVADRLGIDVTVPPMDFEQKVHYEFGESFAVDVTALYLLSEGRGYLADKLVKEIPGVLKREALNTDMTFLQRVNPHHYSSYPSVLSGGLIEGMQRAGLRWYKENDFENLKKFKYLTRDYYAY
;
A
#
# COMPACT_ATOMS: atom_id res chain seq x y z
N MET A 1 7.63 -30.20 -7.68
CA MET A 1 8.37 -29.06 -8.24
C MET A 1 7.34 -28.11 -8.82
N ARG A 2 7.28 -26.88 -8.33
CA ARG A 2 6.34 -25.86 -8.77
C ARG A 2 7.02 -25.00 -9.83
N GLU A 3 6.42 -24.90 -11.00
CA GLU A 3 6.95 -24.15 -12.13
C GLU A 3 5.90 -23.15 -12.63
N VAL A 4 6.38 -21.97 -13.02
CA VAL A 4 5.62 -20.98 -13.78
C VAL A 4 6.40 -20.60 -15.03
N SER A 5 5.72 -20.57 -16.17
CA SER A 5 6.28 -20.13 -17.45
C SER A 5 5.48 -18.95 -18.00
N PHE A 6 6.18 -17.90 -18.42
CA PHE A 6 5.63 -16.75 -19.13
C PHE A 6 6.01 -16.89 -20.61
N GLU A 7 5.00 -17.07 -21.47
CA GLU A 7 5.16 -17.44 -22.87
C GLU A 7 4.36 -16.55 -23.83
N ASN A 8 4.70 -16.59 -25.11
CA ASN A 8 4.05 -15.87 -26.21
C ASN A 8 3.95 -14.36 -25.96
N LEU A 9 5.05 -13.74 -25.51
CA LEU A 9 5.11 -12.30 -25.27
C LEU A 9 4.79 -11.50 -26.54
N LEU A 10 3.67 -10.78 -26.50
CA LEU A 10 3.30 -9.74 -27.45
C LEU A 10 3.43 -8.39 -26.76
N ARG A 11 4.18 -7.46 -27.36
CA ARG A 11 4.40 -6.13 -26.80
C ARG A 11 4.26 -5.04 -27.86
N THR A 12 3.54 -3.99 -27.49
CA THR A 12 3.53 -2.67 -28.12
C THR A 12 3.87 -1.62 -27.07
N GLU A 13 3.95 -0.33 -27.43
CA GLU A 13 4.14 0.74 -26.46
C GLU A 13 2.92 0.95 -25.54
N HIS A 14 1.74 0.45 -25.92
CA HIS A 14 0.51 0.61 -25.17
C HIS A 14 -0.03 -0.68 -24.54
N GLU A 15 0.56 -1.82 -24.88
CA GLU A 15 0.01 -3.10 -24.45
C GLU A 15 1.08 -4.19 -24.36
N ILE A 16 0.97 -5.00 -23.31
CA ILE A 16 1.67 -6.28 -23.16
C ILE A 16 0.64 -7.38 -23.00
N ARG A 17 0.78 -8.46 -23.75
CA ARG A 17 0.04 -9.71 -23.56
C ARG A 17 1.00 -10.88 -23.52
N LEU A 18 0.73 -11.83 -22.64
CA LEU A 18 1.46 -13.08 -22.56
C LEU A 18 0.56 -14.18 -21.99
N ASP A 19 0.98 -15.41 -22.21
CA ASP A 19 0.42 -16.60 -21.61
C ASP A 19 1.20 -16.96 -20.34
N VAL A 20 0.49 -17.41 -19.31
CA VAL A 20 1.07 -17.91 -18.07
C VAL A 20 0.70 -19.36 -17.90
N LEU A 21 1.70 -20.23 -17.82
CA LEU A 21 1.52 -21.67 -17.60
C LEU A 21 1.93 -22.03 -16.18
N ILE A 22 1.01 -22.63 -15.42
CA ILE A 22 1.22 -23.16 -14.08
C ILE A 22 0.78 -24.61 -14.08
N GLY A 23 1.73 -25.54 -14.15
CA GLY A 23 1.42 -26.96 -14.37
C GLY A 23 0.72 -27.16 -15.72
N THR A 24 -0.52 -27.67 -15.71
CA THR A 24 -1.35 -27.83 -16.91
C THR A 24 -2.29 -26.65 -17.18
N GLN A 25 -2.36 -25.69 -16.25
CA GLN A 25 -3.25 -24.54 -16.36
C GLN A 25 -2.56 -23.45 -17.19
N LYS A 26 -3.28 -22.97 -18.22
CA LYS A 26 -2.87 -21.83 -19.04
C LYS A 26 -3.83 -20.67 -18.80
N GLU A 27 -3.30 -19.51 -18.42
CA GLU A 27 -4.05 -18.27 -18.21
C GLU A 27 -3.47 -17.17 -19.12
N SER A 28 -4.29 -16.24 -19.60
CA SER A 28 -3.80 -15.04 -20.30
C SER A 28 -3.59 -13.91 -19.31
N LEU A 29 -2.47 -13.21 -19.41
CA LEU A 29 -2.17 -12.01 -18.64
C LEU A 29 -1.92 -10.84 -19.59
N TRP A 30 -2.54 -9.69 -19.30
CA TRP A 30 -2.34 -8.48 -20.08
C TRP A 30 -2.19 -7.23 -19.21
N PHE A 31 -1.51 -6.25 -19.79
CA PHE A 31 -1.31 -4.91 -19.25
C PHE A 31 -1.55 -3.89 -20.37
N GLU A 32 -2.43 -2.93 -20.15
CA GLU A 32 -2.70 -1.80 -21.07
C GLU A 32 -2.29 -0.49 -20.40
N PHE A 33 -1.56 0.35 -21.12
CA PHE A 33 -0.98 1.60 -20.61
C PHE A 33 -1.78 2.81 -21.08
N SER A 34 -2.08 3.76 -20.17
CA SER A 34 -2.80 5.00 -20.53
C SER A 34 -2.01 5.92 -21.46
N GLU A 35 -0.69 5.75 -21.51
CA GLU A 35 0.27 6.49 -22.31
C GLU A 35 1.40 5.53 -22.75
N PRO A 36 2.18 5.86 -23.78
CA PRO A 36 3.28 4.99 -24.24
C PRO A 36 4.25 4.67 -23.10
N ALA A 37 4.45 3.39 -22.83
CA ALA A 37 5.35 2.89 -21.81
C ALA A 37 6.44 2.03 -22.47
N PRO A 38 7.56 2.62 -22.94
CA PRO A 38 8.73 1.82 -23.27
C PRO A 38 9.06 0.95 -22.05
N LEU A 39 9.13 -0.37 -22.24
CA LEU A 39 9.41 -1.32 -21.18
C LEU A 39 10.45 -2.33 -21.64
N SER A 40 11.60 -2.34 -20.99
CA SER A 40 12.63 -3.36 -21.18
C SER A 40 12.15 -4.74 -20.71
N ASN A 41 12.66 -5.80 -21.36
CA ASN A 41 12.36 -7.17 -20.94
C ASN A 41 12.76 -7.44 -19.48
N SER A 42 13.85 -6.84 -19.01
CA SER A 42 14.27 -6.98 -17.63
C SER A 42 13.29 -6.36 -16.64
N ASN A 43 12.77 -5.16 -16.90
CA ASN A 43 11.74 -4.56 -16.03
C ASN A 43 10.44 -5.38 -16.04
N LEU A 44 10.03 -5.88 -17.21
CA LEU A 44 8.91 -6.81 -17.31
C LEU A 44 9.17 -8.07 -16.45
N ALA A 45 10.38 -8.64 -16.51
CA ALA A 45 10.73 -9.80 -15.71
C ALA A 45 10.64 -9.54 -14.21
N HIS A 46 11.10 -8.37 -13.72
CA HIS A 46 10.93 -7.99 -12.30
C HIS A 46 9.46 -7.80 -11.93
N ALA A 47 8.64 -7.18 -12.80
CA ALA A 47 7.20 -7.04 -12.56
C ALA A 47 6.51 -8.42 -12.48
N LEU A 48 6.81 -9.34 -13.40
CA LEU A 48 6.28 -10.70 -13.40
C LEU A 48 6.77 -11.52 -12.20
N ALA A 49 8.06 -11.39 -11.84
CA ALA A 49 8.61 -12.00 -10.64
C ALA A 49 7.93 -11.47 -9.37
N ALA A 50 7.65 -10.16 -9.30
CA ALA A 50 6.90 -9.55 -8.20
C ALA A 50 5.48 -10.10 -8.06
N ILE A 51 4.85 -10.56 -9.15
CA ILE A 51 3.52 -11.18 -9.10
C ILE A 51 3.57 -12.57 -8.46
N VAL A 52 4.59 -13.36 -8.80
CA VAL A 52 4.71 -14.76 -8.36
C VAL A 52 5.44 -14.93 -7.02
N GLY A 53 6.28 -13.97 -6.64
CA GLY A 53 7.02 -13.99 -5.38
C GLY A 53 7.90 -15.23 -5.23
N THR A 54 7.93 -15.81 -4.03
CA THR A 54 8.73 -17.00 -3.71
C THR A 54 7.96 -18.33 -3.86
N HIS A 55 6.87 -18.34 -4.63
CA HIS A 55 5.95 -19.49 -4.68
C HIS A 55 6.40 -20.63 -5.58
N PHE A 56 7.35 -20.38 -6.49
CA PHE A 56 7.77 -21.34 -7.49
C PHE A 56 9.21 -21.74 -7.28
N ASP A 57 9.53 -22.98 -7.63
CA ASP A 57 10.90 -23.49 -7.60
C ASP A 57 11.61 -23.13 -8.92
N HIS A 58 10.84 -22.95 -9.99
CA HIS A 58 11.29 -22.60 -11.33
C HIS A 58 10.42 -21.49 -11.95
N ILE A 59 11.08 -20.48 -12.52
CA ILE A 59 10.45 -19.39 -13.27
C ILE A 59 11.05 -19.39 -14.68
N ARG A 60 10.23 -19.47 -15.71
CA ARG A 60 10.69 -19.43 -17.10
C ARG A 60 10.13 -18.21 -17.81
N PHE A 61 11.00 -17.52 -18.52
CA PHE A 61 10.65 -16.43 -19.43
C PHE A 61 10.98 -16.84 -20.86
N ASP A 62 10.02 -16.71 -21.78
CA ASP A 62 10.24 -17.00 -23.21
C ASP A 62 10.84 -15.84 -24.00
N PHE A 63 11.36 -14.84 -23.29
CA PHE A 63 12.00 -13.65 -23.85
C PHE A 63 13.34 -13.41 -23.15
N PRO A 64 14.33 -12.78 -23.83
CA PRO A 64 15.66 -12.61 -23.27
C PRO A 64 15.68 -11.58 -22.13
N ILE A 65 16.48 -11.82 -21.10
CA ILE A 65 16.65 -10.96 -19.91
C ILE A 65 18.16 -10.74 -19.70
N ALA A 66 18.56 -9.60 -19.14
CA ALA A 66 19.97 -9.39 -18.79
C ALA A 66 20.42 -10.33 -17.66
N SER A 67 21.68 -10.78 -17.69
CA SER A 67 22.20 -11.77 -16.73
C SER A 67 22.12 -11.28 -15.29
N GLN A 68 22.47 -10.02 -15.03
CA GLN A 68 22.36 -9.43 -13.69
C GLN A 68 20.92 -9.43 -13.13
N ASP A 69 19.92 -9.22 -14.01
CA ASP A 69 18.51 -9.18 -13.62
C ASP A 69 18.00 -10.59 -13.33
N GLN A 70 18.42 -11.57 -14.13
CA GLN A 70 18.13 -12.98 -13.89
C GLN A 70 18.68 -13.43 -12.52
N GLU A 71 19.97 -13.19 -12.26
CA GLU A 71 20.63 -13.54 -10.99
C GLU A 71 19.94 -12.88 -9.79
N HIS A 72 19.56 -11.60 -9.92
CA HIS A 72 18.82 -10.90 -8.88
C HIS A 72 17.46 -11.55 -8.61
N ILE A 73 16.70 -11.85 -9.67
CA ILE A 73 15.40 -12.51 -9.55
C ILE A 73 15.55 -13.89 -8.88
N GLU A 74 16.52 -14.70 -9.30
CA GLU A 74 16.80 -16.01 -8.69
C GLU A 74 17.07 -15.88 -7.19
N LEU A 75 17.91 -14.93 -6.81
CA LEU A 75 18.32 -14.73 -5.42
C LEU A 75 17.13 -14.44 -4.50
N TRP A 76 16.24 -13.51 -4.89
CA TRP A 76 15.16 -13.09 -4.00
C TRP A 76 13.93 -13.99 -4.06
N THR A 77 13.60 -14.51 -5.25
CA THR A 77 12.49 -15.47 -5.41
C THR A 77 12.83 -16.84 -4.83
N LYS A 78 14.14 -17.14 -4.69
CA LYS A 78 14.67 -18.47 -4.36
C LYS A 78 14.29 -19.52 -5.41
N SER A 79 14.00 -19.08 -6.63
CA SER A 79 13.67 -19.90 -7.78
C SER A 79 14.89 -20.04 -8.68
N ARG A 80 14.93 -21.10 -9.49
CA ARG A 80 15.80 -21.14 -10.68
C ARG A 80 15.11 -20.40 -11.81
N VAL A 81 15.78 -19.46 -12.46
CA VAL A 81 15.21 -18.67 -13.55
C VAL A 81 15.81 -19.15 -14.87
N HIS A 82 14.94 -19.39 -15.85
CA HIS A 82 15.35 -19.75 -17.21
C HIS A 82 14.84 -18.70 -18.20
N THR A 83 15.68 -18.32 -19.16
CA THR A 83 15.36 -17.37 -20.23
C THR A 83 15.79 -17.95 -21.58
N VAL A 84 15.13 -17.58 -22.69
CA VAL A 84 15.48 -18.03 -24.05
C VAL A 84 16.75 -17.36 -24.61
N GLY A 85 17.32 -16.40 -23.89
CA GLY A 85 18.57 -15.73 -24.24
C GLY A 85 18.98 -14.67 -23.23
N HIS A 86 20.16 -14.09 -23.42
CA HIS A 86 20.70 -13.04 -22.54
C HIS A 86 20.80 -11.71 -23.28
N LEU A 87 20.31 -10.66 -22.64
CA LEU A 87 20.58 -9.28 -23.06
C LEU A 87 21.90 -8.80 -22.45
N GLN A 88 22.46 -7.72 -23.00
CA GLN A 88 23.52 -7.01 -22.30
C GLN A 88 23.02 -6.47 -20.96
N ASP A 89 23.91 -6.47 -19.97
CA ASP A 89 23.62 -5.89 -18.67
C ASP A 89 23.28 -4.40 -18.82
N ARG A 90 22.35 -3.94 -17.98
CA ARG A 90 21.90 -2.55 -18.03
C ARG A 90 23.05 -1.65 -17.64
N GLN A 91 23.27 -0.62 -18.43
CA GLN A 91 24.09 0.50 -17.97
C GLN A 91 23.40 1.19 -16.80
N SER A 92 24.17 1.74 -15.87
CA SER A 92 23.64 2.53 -14.76
C SER A 92 22.77 3.66 -15.32
N GLN A 93 21.47 3.54 -15.12
CA GLN A 93 20.52 4.56 -15.55
C GLN A 93 20.68 5.78 -14.64
N GLN A 94 20.72 6.98 -15.23
CA GLN A 94 20.70 8.21 -14.47
C GLN A 94 19.28 8.41 -13.92
N LEU A 95 19.15 8.28 -12.61
CA LEU A 95 17.89 8.44 -11.88
C LEU A 95 17.79 9.83 -11.27
N GLU A 96 16.60 10.41 -11.34
CA GLU A 96 16.27 11.69 -10.76
C GLU A 96 15.96 11.53 -9.27
N ASP A 97 16.31 12.53 -8.47
CA ASP A 97 16.02 12.56 -7.02
C ASP A 97 14.54 12.93 -6.76
N SER A 98 13.62 12.32 -7.53
CA SER A 98 12.16 12.44 -7.42
C SER A 98 11.53 11.12 -6.94
N ALA A 99 10.26 11.18 -6.58
CA ALA A 99 9.48 10.03 -6.13
C ALA A 99 8.43 9.60 -7.17
N VAL A 100 8.14 8.30 -7.19
CA VAL A 100 6.94 7.73 -7.80
C VAL A 100 6.08 7.11 -6.72
N LEU A 101 4.80 7.45 -6.70
CA LEU A 101 3.83 6.89 -5.77
C LEU A 101 2.95 5.84 -6.48
N ASN A 102 2.90 4.63 -5.91
CA ASN A 102 1.86 3.68 -6.27
C ASN A 102 0.52 4.13 -5.68
N PHE A 103 -0.27 4.81 -6.50
CA PHE A 103 -1.43 5.59 -6.10
C PHE A 103 -2.73 4.83 -6.34
N SER A 104 -3.59 4.72 -5.34
CA SER A 104 -4.91 4.07 -5.47
C SER A 104 -6.09 5.02 -5.30
N GLY A 105 -5.85 6.27 -4.88
CA GLY A 105 -6.92 7.19 -4.47
C GLY A 105 -7.56 6.83 -3.12
N GLY A 106 -7.07 5.80 -2.43
CA GLY A 106 -7.45 5.56 -1.05
C GLY A 106 -6.81 6.57 -0.10
N PHE A 107 -7.38 6.75 1.08
CA PHE A 107 -6.89 7.65 2.13
C PHE A 107 -5.39 7.53 2.36
N ASP A 108 -4.88 6.31 2.45
CA ASP A 108 -3.48 6.07 2.78
C ASP A 108 -2.54 6.53 1.65
N SER A 109 -2.95 6.36 0.39
CA SER A 109 -2.22 6.86 -0.78
C SER A 109 -2.39 8.37 -1.00
N LEU A 110 -3.56 8.93 -0.68
CA LEU A 110 -3.78 10.38 -0.70
C LEU A 110 -2.94 11.07 0.36
N SER A 111 -2.82 10.47 1.55
CA SER A 111 -1.99 11.00 2.63
C SER A 111 -0.52 10.86 2.27
N ALA A 112 -0.12 9.77 1.61
CA ALA A 112 1.23 9.66 1.06
C ALA A 112 1.51 10.78 0.05
N LEU A 113 0.59 11.07 -0.87
CA LEU A 113 0.71 12.15 -1.84
C LEU A 113 0.86 13.52 -1.15
N ALA A 114 0.03 13.82 -0.15
CA ALA A 114 0.08 15.08 0.59
C ALA A 114 1.41 15.33 1.36
N LEU A 115 2.16 14.25 1.61
CA LEU A 115 3.44 14.25 2.30
C LEU A 115 4.65 14.11 1.38
N LEU A 116 4.44 13.92 0.08
CA LEU A 116 5.49 13.85 -0.91
C LEU A 116 5.65 15.20 -1.64
N PRO A 117 6.81 15.45 -2.29
CA PRO A 117 7.00 16.64 -3.11
C PRO A 117 6.00 16.74 -4.27
N GLU A 118 5.73 17.97 -4.75
CA GLU A 118 4.78 18.24 -5.83
C GLU A 118 5.14 17.58 -7.17
N ASP A 119 6.42 17.31 -7.42
CA ASP A 119 6.93 16.65 -8.63
C ASP A 119 6.86 15.11 -8.57
N THR A 120 6.08 14.57 -7.61
CA THR A 120 5.87 13.12 -7.48
C THR A 120 5.03 12.59 -8.63
N GLU A 121 5.59 11.63 -9.37
CA GLU A 121 4.87 10.90 -10.41
C GLU A 121 3.87 9.91 -9.79
N LEU A 122 2.66 9.84 -10.33
CA LEU A 122 1.63 8.92 -9.85
C LEU A 122 1.45 7.76 -10.81
N VAL A 123 1.44 6.53 -10.29
CA VAL A 123 1.13 5.34 -11.07
C VAL A 123 0.03 4.53 -10.38
N SER A 124 -1.03 4.23 -11.11
CA SER A 124 -2.21 3.50 -10.62
C SER A 124 -2.44 2.20 -11.39
N LEU A 125 -2.91 1.17 -10.68
CA LEU A 125 -3.37 -0.08 -11.29
C LEU A 125 -4.89 -0.06 -11.45
N ASP A 126 -5.38 -0.31 -12.67
CA ASP A 126 -6.80 -0.54 -12.94
C ASP A 126 -7.06 -2.03 -13.13
N PHE A 127 -7.64 -2.68 -12.12
CA PHE A 127 -8.01 -4.09 -12.17
C PHE A 127 -9.37 -4.34 -12.86
N GLY A 128 -10.10 -3.28 -13.22
CA GLY A 128 -11.47 -3.37 -13.75
C GLY A 128 -12.46 -4.04 -12.80
N GLY A 129 -13.58 -4.50 -13.36
CA GLY A 129 -14.61 -5.25 -12.61
C GLY A 129 -15.10 -4.49 -11.37
N ARG A 130 -15.05 -5.14 -10.19
CA ARG A 130 -15.49 -4.54 -8.91
C ARG A 130 -14.67 -3.31 -8.48
N PHE A 131 -13.47 -3.14 -9.03
CA PHE A 131 -12.53 -2.05 -8.73
C PHE A 131 -12.66 -0.87 -9.70
N SER A 132 -13.55 -0.93 -10.69
CA SER A 132 -13.77 0.14 -11.67
C SER A 132 -14.11 1.50 -11.05
N ARG A 133 -14.74 1.53 -9.87
CA ARG A 133 -15.04 2.76 -9.11
C ARG A 133 -13.79 3.47 -8.59
N GLU A 134 -12.74 2.71 -8.23
CA GLU A 134 -11.46 3.28 -7.81
C GLU A 134 -10.84 4.09 -8.95
N ARG A 135 -10.96 3.57 -10.19
CA ARG A 135 -10.47 4.22 -11.41
C ARG A 135 -11.08 5.60 -11.65
N GLU A 136 -12.38 5.74 -11.47
CA GLU A 136 -13.05 7.04 -11.65
C GLU A 136 -12.50 8.09 -10.69
N PHE A 137 -12.18 7.69 -9.46
CA PHE A 137 -11.66 8.59 -8.45
C PHE A 137 -10.18 8.92 -8.64
N PHE A 138 -9.29 7.91 -8.77
CA PHE A 138 -7.86 8.20 -8.87
C PHE A 138 -7.51 8.96 -10.15
N ARG A 139 -8.34 8.89 -11.21
CA ARG A 139 -8.17 9.68 -12.44
C ARG A 139 -8.24 11.19 -12.24
N LEU A 140 -8.85 11.66 -11.15
CA LEU A 140 -8.89 13.08 -10.81
C LEU A 140 -7.50 13.66 -10.49
N PHE A 141 -6.51 12.78 -10.26
CA PHE A 141 -5.13 13.14 -9.94
C PHE A 141 -4.17 12.94 -11.12
N ASP A 142 -4.69 12.64 -12.31
CA ASP A 142 -3.91 12.41 -13.53
C ASP A 142 -2.75 11.39 -13.41
N PRO A 143 -2.97 10.19 -12.82
CA PRO A 143 -1.90 9.19 -12.74
C PRO A 143 -1.66 8.51 -14.09
N LYS A 144 -0.46 7.97 -14.26
CA LYS A 144 -0.17 6.94 -15.26
C LYS A 144 -0.90 5.66 -14.88
N ILE A 145 -1.71 5.11 -15.78
CA ILE A 145 -2.58 3.97 -15.46
C ILE A 145 -2.12 2.73 -16.21
N VAL A 146 -1.95 1.64 -15.45
CA VAL A 146 -1.80 0.29 -16.01
C VAL A 146 -3.08 -0.48 -15.76
N SER A 147 -3.87 -0.73 -16.81
CA SER A 147 -5.05 -1.60 -16.74
C SER A 147 -4.62 -3.06 -16.89
N THR A 148 -5.21 -3.98 -16.14
CA THR A 148 -4.82 -5.40 -16.17
C THR A 148 -5.95 -6.34 -15.75
N ASN A 149 -5.95 -7.58 -16.28
CA ASN A 149 -6.81 -8.66 -15.79
C ASN A 149 -6.22 -9.45 -14.61
N LEU A 150 -5.12 -9.02 -14.00
CA LEU A 150 -4.45 -9.78 -12.94
C LEU A 150 -5.38 -10.17 -11.78
N ALA A 151 -6.34 -9.30 -11.44
CA ALA A 151 -7.34 -9.61 -10.41
C ALA A 151 -8.29 -10.75 -10.79
N GLN A 152 -8.32 -11.19 -12.05
CA GLN A 152 -9.15 -12.30 -12.56
C GLN A 152 -8.35 -13.60 -12.72
N THR A 153 -7.01 -13.57 -12.61
CA THR A 153 -6.15 -14.73 -12.77
C THR A 153 -5.86 -15.41 -11.42
N SER A 154 -5.31 -16.63 -11.47
CA SER A 154 -4.85 -17.33 -10.27
C SER A 154 -3.62 -16.67 -9.64
N LEU A 155 -2.94 -15.76 -10.35
CA LEU A 155 -1.68 -15.16 -9.94
C LEU A 155 -1.78 -14.26 -8.71
N ARG A 156 -2.92 -13.58 -8.51
CA ARG A 156 -3.14 -12.65 -7.39
C ARG A 156 -2.91 -13.27 -6.00
N ARG A 157 -2.95 -14.61 -5.89
CA ARG A 157 -2.79 -15.32 -4.61
C ARG A 157 -1.32 -15.52 -4.21
N PHE A 158 -0.36 -15.32 -5.11
CA PHE A 158 1.03 -15.68 -4.87
C PHE A 158 1.85 -14.55 -4.25
N SER A 159 1.59 -13.28 -4.54
CA SER A 159 2.36 -12.24 -3.87
C SER A 159 1.59 -10.95 -3.75
N TRP A 160 1.49 -10.42 -2.54
CA TRP A 160 0.87 -9.10 -2.31
C TRP A 160 1.55 -7.99 -3.12
N SER A 161 2.82 -8.15 -3.49
CA SER A 161 3.57 -7.16 -4.28
C SER A 161 3.02 -6.95 -5.69
N PHE A 162 2.09 -7.80 -6.18
CA PHE A 162 1.36 -7.49 -7.41
C PHE A 162 0.66 -6.12 -7.34
N MET A 163 0.29 -5.64 -6.15
CA MET A 163 -0.37 -4.33 -5.97
C MET A 163 0.54 -3.13 -6.25
N GLY A 164 1.86 -3.35 -6.37
CA GLY A 164 2.85 -2.31 -6.62
C GLY A 164 3.55 -2.43 -7.98
N ILE A 165 3.09 -3.27 -8.90
CA ILE A 165 3.81 -3.52 -10.17
C ILE A 165 3.72 -2.36 -11.16
N GLY A 166 2.79 -1.41 -10.97
CA GLY A 166 2.62 -0.27 -11.87
C GLY A 166 3.94 0.48 -12.10
N PRO A 167 4.60 0.97 -11.04
CA PRO A 167 5.92 1.60 -11.16
C PRO A 167 7.01 0.73 -11.80
N LEU A 168 6.98 -0.60 -11.63
CA LEU A 168 7.91 -1.50 -12.34
C LEU A 168 7.65 -1.52 -13.85
N LEU A 169 6.38 -1.49 -14.25
CA LEU A 169 5.96 -1.49 -15.65
C LEU A 169 6.14 -0.12 -16.32
N TYR A 170 6.15 0.97 -15.55
CA TYR A 170 6.45 2.31 -16.04
C TYR A 170 7.92 2.72 -15.84
N ARG A 171 8.77 1.82 -15.36
CA ARG A 171 10.12 2.15 -14.86
C ARG A 171 11.00 2.92 -15.85
N ASP A 172 10.98 2.56 -17.14
CA ASP A 172 11.83 3.23 -18.13
C ASP A 172 11.30 4.62 -18.52
N SER A 173 10.02 4.89 -18.25
CA SER A 173 9.39 6.20 -18.43
C SER A 173 9.53 7.07 -17.19
N VAL A 174 9.38 6.47 -16.01
CA VAL A 174 9.45 7.13 -14.70
C VAL A 174 10.88 6.99 -14.14
N LYS A 175 11.69 8.03 -14.34
CA LYS A 175 13.10 8.08 -13.96
C LYS A 175 13.35 8.37 -12.48
N SER A 176 12.31 8.40 -11.66
CA SER A 176 12.38 8.61 -10.21
C SER A 176 13.27 7.56 -9.53
N ARG A 177 14.10 8.00 -8.60
CA ARG A 177 14.88 7.09 -7.74
C ARG A 177 14.02 6.47 -6.64
N TYR A 178 13.05 7.22 -6.12
CA TYR A 178 12.31 6.80 -4.94
C TYR A 178 10.95 6.20 -5.32
N PHE A 179 10.61 5.08 -4.68
CA PHE A 179 9.29 4.45 -4.76
C PHE A 179 8.57 4.60 -3.42
N ALA A 180 7.34 5.10 -3.48
CA ALA A 180 6.47 5.30 -2.33
C ALA A 180 5.21 4.43 -2.41
N PHE A 181 4.73 4.03 -1.23
CA PHE A 181 3.48 3.30 -1.05
C PHE A 181 2.72 3.82 0.17
N GLY A 182 1.39 3.73 0.14
CA GLY A 182 0.50 4.09 1.26
C GLY A 182 0.46 3.05 2.38
N SER A 183 1.61 2.52 2.81
CA SER A 183 1.69 1.52 3.89
C SER A 183 1.68 2.20 5.25
N ILE A 184 0.53 2.24 5.91
CA ILE A 184 0.33 2.84 7.24
C ILE A 184 0.95 2.03 8.37
N TYR A 185 1.04 2.62 9.56
CA TYR A 185 1.71 2.02 10.71
C TYR A 185 1.12 0.68 11.15
N GLU A 186 -0.20 0.50 11.06
CA GLU A 186 -0.91 -0.74 11.38
C GLU A 186 -0.47 -1.92 10.52
N ALA A 187 0.01 -1.68 9.28
CA ALA A 187 0.51 -2.73 8.41
C ALA A 187 1.74 -3.44 8.99
N SER A 188 2.46 -2.79 9.92
CA SER A 188 3.57 -3.38 10.67
C SER A 188 3.13 -4.17 11.92
N GLY A 189 1.84 -4.15 12.29
CA GLY A 189 1.39 -4.62 13.60
C GLY A 189 1.97 -3.79 14.76
N PHE A 190 2.33 -2.53 14.50
CA PHE A 190 3.09 -1.66 15.40
C PHE A 190 4.43 -2.22 15.89
N LYS A 191 5.04 -3.19 15.20
CA LYS A 191 6.31 -3.79 15.62
C LYS A 191 7.37 -2.73 15.92
N LEU A 192 7.97 -2.80 17.10
CA LEU A 192 8.93 -1.78 17.60
C LEU A 192 10.30 -1.90 16.93
N ASN A 193 10.67 -3.11 16.48
CA ASN A 193 12.03 -3.45 16.06
C ASN A 193 12.19 -3.83 14.58
N GLU A 194 11.15 -3.75 13.76
CA GLU A 194 11.24 -4.07 12.34
C GLU A 194 10.30 -3.12 11.58
N PRO A 195 10.81 -2.04 10.94
CA PRO A 195 11.61 -2.25 9.73
C PRO A 195 12.58 -1.10 9.37
N THR A 196 13.79 -0.98 9.93
CA THR A 196 14.86 -0.20 9.26
C THR A 196 16.27 -0.65 9.68
N LYS A 197 16.63 -1.89 9.35
CA LYS A 197 17.96 -2.04 8.74
C LYS A 197 17.84 -1.41 7.34
N LYS A 198 18.11 -0.10 7.21
CA LYS A 198 18.19 0.67 5.96
C LYS A 198 16.92 0.61 5.08
N ASN A 199 16.02 1.61 5.11
CA ASN A 199 14.90 1.81 4.15
C ASN A 199 14.61 0.60 3.26
N PHE A 200 14.02 -0.45 3.86
CA PHE A 200 13.93 -1.72 3.16
C PHE A 200 13.15 -1.51 1.87
N THR A 201 13.79 -1.81 0.75
CA THR A 201 13.18 -1.75 -0.55
C THR A 201 12.92 -3.17 -0.98
N PHE A 202 11.65 -3.49 -1.25
CA PHE A 202 11.27 -4.85 -1.64
C PHE A 202 12.07 -5.29 -2.88
N PRO A 203 12.62 -6.52 -2.90
CA PRO A 203 13.66 -6.90 -3.87
C PRO A 203 13.32 -6.65 -5.34
N ALA A 204 12.07 -6.83 -5.76
CA ALA A 204 11.68 -6.55 -7.14
C ALA A 204 11.87 -5.06 -7.53
N PHE A 205 11.69 -4.13 -6.59
CA PHE A 205 11.89 -2.69 -6.81
C PHE A 205 13.37 -2.31 -6.75
N SER A 206 14.12 -2.83 -5.78
CA SER A 206 15.56 -2.54 -5.71
C SER A 206 16.33 -3.13 -6.89
N GLY A 207 15.86 -4.25 -7.45
CA GLY A 207 16.40 -4.85 -8.67
C GLY A 207 16.32 -3.96 -9.91
N VAL A 208 15.45 -2.94 -9.90
CA VAL A 208 15.34 -1.92 -10.96
C VAL A 208 15.83 -0.54 -10.52
N GLY A 209 16.57 -0.49 -9.40
CA GLY A 209 17.21 0.71 -8.87
C GLY A 209 16.28 1.66 -8.10
N TYR A 210 15.09 1.21 -7.68
CA TYR A 210 14.28 2.01 -6.75
C TYR A 210 14.86 1.96 -5.34
N GLU A 211 14.61 3.04 -4.59
CA GLU A 211 14.79 3.14 -3.16
C GLU A 211 13.46 3.48 -2.48
N SER A 212 13.16 2.82 -1.37
CA SER A 212 11.91 2.99 -0.63
C SER A 212 11.84 4.36 0.07
N ALA A 213 10.73 5.08 -0.15
CA ALA A 213 10.36 6.30 0.57
C ALA A 213 8.92 6.16 1.05
N MET A 214 8.72 5.78 2.32
CA MET A 214 7.39 5.47 2.86
C MET A 214 6.88 6.62 3.75
N PRO A 215 6.20 7.64 3.18
CA PRO A 215 5.86 8.88 3.88
C PRO A 215 4.84 8.69 5.01
N VAL A 216 4.09 7.57 5.00
CA VAL A 216 3.04 7.27 6.00
C VAL A 216 3.38 6.07 6.89
N ALA A 217 4.60 5.53 6.83
CA ALA A 217 4.97 4.31 7.57
C ALA A 217 4.86 4.42 9.09
N GLY A 218 5.03 5.62 9.64
CA GLY A 218 4.87 5.90 11.07
C GLY A 218 3.58 6.63 11.41
N ILE A 219 2.59 6.63 10.51
CA ILE A 219 1.30 7.31 10.69
C ILE A 219 0.19 6.25 10.68
N SER A 220 -0.73 6.33 11.64
CA SER A 220 -1.87 5.41 11.75
C SER A 220 -2.97 5.73 10.73
N GLU A 221 -3.98 4.87 10.61
CA GLU A 221 -5.19 5.16 9.81
C GLU A 221 -5.95 6.41 10.29
N ILE A 222 -5.90 6.68 11.60
CA ILE A 222 -6.48 7.89 12.20
C ILE A 222 -5.68 9.13 11.75
N GLY A 223 -4.36 8.99 11.70
CA GLY A 223 -3.45 10.03 11.23
C GLY A 223 -3.60 10.32 9.73
N THR A 224 -3.81 9.29 8.90
CA THR A 224 -4.06 9.49 7.46
C THR A 224 -5.39 10.22 7.24
N ALA A 225 -6.44 9.87 7.97
CA ALA A 225 -7.70 10.63 7.95
C ALA A 225 -7.53 12.09 8.39
N GLN A 226 -6.71 12.36 9.42
CA GLN A 226 -6.39 13.72 9.82
C GLN A 226 -5.69 14.51 8.70
N ILE A 227 -4.76 13.90 7.96
CA ILE A 227 -4.08 14.56 6.84
C ILE A 227 -5.11 14.97 5.78
N ILE A 228 -5.95 14.04 5.33
CA ILE A 228 -6.92 14.32 4.25
C ILE A 228 -7.94 15.37 4.68
N LEU A 229 -8.43 15.31 5.92
CA LEU A 229 -9.40 16.29 6.42
C LEU A 229 -8.83 17.71 6.50
N ASN A 230 -7.54 17.88 6.76
CA ASN A 230 -6.92 19.21 6.80
C ASN A 230 -6.49 19.71 5.40
N GLU A 231 -6.02 18.83 4.54
CA GLU A 231 -5.48 19.23 3.22
C GLU A 231 -6.57 19.31 2.14
N SER A 232 -7.54 18.40 2.15
CA SER A 232 -8.52 18.25 1.06
C SER A 232 -9.85 17.64 1.57
N PRO A 233 -10.58 18.32 2.48
CA PRO A 233 -11.85 17.81 3.00
C PRO A 233 -12.90 17.57 1.90
N GLU A 234 -12.83 18.28 0.77
CA GLU A 234 -13.76 18.18 -0.35
C GLU A 234 -13.68 16.85 -1.12
N ILE A 235 -12.53 16.16 -1.10
CA ILE A 235 -12.36 14.86 -1.80
C ILE A 235 -12.76 13.66 -0.93
N VAL A 236 -13.04 13.87 0.36
CA VAL A 236 -13.30 12.80 1.34
C VAL A 236 -14.48 11.93 0.93
N GLU A 237 -15.61 12.53 0.57
CA GLU A 237 -16.80 11.76 0.19
C GLU A 237 -16.52 10.88 -1.04
N HIS A 238 -15.84 11.46 -2.04
CA HIS A 238 -15.48 10.76 -3.27
C HIS A 238 -14.50 9.61 -3.03
N SER A 239 -13.50 9.81 -2.17
CA SER A 239 -12.56 8.75 -1.78
C SER A 239 -13.27 7.63 -1.00
N LEU A 240 -14.18 7.97 -0.07
CA LEU A 240 -14.96 6.97 0.67
C LEU A 240 -15.83 6.10 -0.24
N ARG A 241 -16.46 6.71 -1.26
CA ARG A 241 -17.29 5.98 -2.25
C ARG A 241 -16.49 5.09 -3.19
N SER A 242 -15.22 5.41 -3.43
CA SER A 242 -14.36 4.64 -4.33
C SER A 242 -13.72 3.43 -3.65
N LEU A 243 -13.45 3.52 -2.35
CA LEU A 243 -12.63 2.57 -1.57
C LEU A 243 -13.20 1.16 -1.35
N ALA A 244 -14.53 1.03 -1.28
CA ALA A 244 -15.24 -0.21 -0.93
C ALA A 244 -16.74 -0.12 -1.28
N SER A 245 -17.41 -1.26 -1.39
CA SER A 245 -18.87 -1.29 -1.59
C SER A 245 -19.63 -0.98 -0.30
N PRO A 246 -20.82 -0.35 -0.38
CA PRO A 246 -21.73 -0.30 0.77
C PRO A 246 -21.97 -1.70 1.34
N GLY A 247 -21.84 -1.83 2.67
CA GLY A 247 -21.98 -3.10 3.38
C GLY A 247 -20.68 -3.89 3.58
N GLU A 248 -19.54 -3.42 3.05
CA GLU A 248 -18.22 -3.98 3.39
C GLU A 248 -17.66 -3.30 4.66
N GLU A 249 -17.00 -4.07 5.55
CA GLU A 249 -16.41 -3.55 6.79
C GLU A 249 -15.50 -2.34 6.55
N LYS A 250 -14.62 -2.42 5.53
CA LYS A 250 -13.67 -1.35 5.18
C LYS A 250 -14.38 -0.03 4.90
N TYR A 251 -15.58 -0.07 4.28
CA TYR A 251 -16.37 1.11 3.99
C TYR A 251 -16.85 1.78 5.28
N PHE A 252 -17.43 0.99 6.20
CA PHE A 252 -17.91 1.51 7.47
C PHE A 252 -16.78 2.02 8.36
N ARG A 253 -15.67 1.28 8.46
CA ARG A 253 -14.49 1.66 9.24
C ARG A 253 -13.93 3.01 8.82
N LYS A 254 -13.75 3.23 7.52
CA LYS A 254 -13.24 4.51 7.00
C LYS A 254 -14.21 5.66 7.29
N ILE A 255 -15.53 5.46 7.15
CA ILE A 255 -16.50 6.51 7.50
C ILE A 255 -16.48 6.81 9.00
N ALA A 256 -16.45 5.78 9.86
CA ALA A 256 -16.40 5.93 11.31
C ALA A 256 -15.15 6.70 11.77
N ILE A 257 -13.99 6.40 11.17
CA ILE A 257 -12.74 7.14 11.41
C ILE A 257 -12.90 8.60 10.97
N VAL A 258 -13.35 8.85 9.73
CA VAL A 258 -13.49 10.20 9.20
C VAL A 258 -14.41 11.06 10.06
N GLN A 259 -15.60 10.55 10.43
CA GLN A 259 -16.52 11.29 11.28
C GLN A 259 -15.92 11.58 12.66
N THR A 260 -15.26 10.60 13.27
CA THR A 260 -14.61 10.76 14.58
C THR A 260 -13.51 11.82 14.53
N VAL A 261 -12.67 11.79 13.50
CA VAL A 261 -11.57 12.73 13.33
C VAL A 261 -12.08 14.12 12.98
N ALA A 262 -13.09 14.22 12.11
CA ALA A 262 -13.71 15.48 11.70
C ALA A 262 -14.37 16.21 12.89
N ASP A 263 -15.15 15.49 13.70
CA ASP A 263 -15.77 16.03 14.92
C ASP A 263 -14.71 16.57 15.90
N ARG A 264 -13.60 15.85 16.06
CA ARG A 264 -12.48 16.27 16.91
C ARG A 264 -11.76 17.51 16.39
N LEU A 265 -11.63 17.63 15.07
CA LEU A 265 -10.98 18.78 14.42
C LEU A 265 -11.92 19.98 14.25
N GLY A 266 -13.23 19.80 14.45
CA GLY A 266 -14.24 20.82 14.16
C GLY A 266 -14.35 21.11 12.66
N ILE A 267 -14.14 20.10 11.82
CA ILE A 267 -14.22 20.21 10.35
C ILE A 267 -15.54 19.62 9.90
N ASP A 268 -16.35 20.42 9.21
CA ASP A 268 -17.55 19.93 8.55
C ASP A 268 -17.14 19.16 7.29
N VAL A 269 -17.49 17.88 7.23
CA VAL A 269 -17.19 17.01 6.09
C VAL A 269 -18.43 16.24 5.67
N THR A 270 -18.64 16.15 4.36
CA THR A 270 -19.70 15.28 3.83
C THR A 270 -19.17 13.86 3.77
N VAL A 271 -19.90 12.92 4.38
CA VAL A 271 -19.61 11.49 4.29
C VAL A 271 -20.82 10.75 3.73
N PRO A 272 -20.61 9.62 3.05
CA PRO A 272 -21.71 8.75 2.65
C PRO A 272 -22.49 8.22 3.86
N PRO A 273 -23.76 7.81 3.68
CA PRO A 273 -24.54 7.21 4.76
C PRO A 273 -23.90 5.90 5.23
N MET A 274 -23.91 5.67 6.53
CA MET A 274 -23.49 4.41 7.14
C MET A 274 -24.66 3.44 7.25
N ASP A 275 -24.43 2.19 6.86
CA ASP A 275 -25.35 1.10 7.10
C ASP A 275 -25.09 0.49 8.50
N PHE A 276 -25.93 0.84 9.48
CA PHE A 276 -25.84 0.29 10.82
C PHE A 276 -26.41 -1.13 10.95
N GLU A 277 -27.11 -1.63 9.93
CA GLU A 277 -27.65 -3.00 9.90
C GLU A 277 -26.67 -3.99 9.26
N GLN A 278 -25.50 -3.53 8.83
CA GLN A 278 -24.47 -4.40 8.26
C GLN A 278 -24.05 -5.50 9.24
N LYS A 279 -23.65 -6.63 8.69
CA LYS A 279 -23.10 -7.73 9.48
C LYS A 279 -21.68 -7.36 9.92
N VAL A 280 -21.43 -7.47 11.22
CA VAL A 280 -20.07 -7.37 11.75
C VAL A 280 -19.28 -8.61 11.32
N HIS A 281 -18.17 -8.38 10.61
CA HIS A 281 -17.41 -9.42 9.92
C HIS A 281 -16.35 -10.09 10.79
N TYR A 282 -15.80 -9.38 11.78
CA TYR A 282 -14.68 -9.83 12.58
C TYR A 282 -15.04 -10.06 14.05
N GLU A 283 -14.45 -11.08 14.65
CA GLU A 283 -14.29 -11.23 16.10
C GLU A 283 -12.98 -10.56 16.55
N PHE A 284 -12.93 -10.12 17.81
CA PHE A 284 -11.74 -9.49 18.36
C PHE A 284 -10.56 -10.47 18.34
N GLY A 285 -9.41 -10.02 17.82
CA GLY A 285 -8.21 -10.82 17.59
C GLY A 285 -8.03 -11.30 16.16
N GLU A 286 -9.04 -11.20 15.29
CA GLU A 286 -8.93 -11.66 13.90
C GLU A 286 -8.24 -10.65 12.98
N SER A 287 -8.36 -9.35 13.28
CA SER A 287 -7.83 -8.28 12.43
C SER A 287 -7.27 -7.11 13.24
N PHE A 288 -5.94 -7.01 13.27
CA PHE A 288 -5.22 -6.00 14.04
C PHE A 288 -5.68 -4.57 13.77
N ALA A 289 -5.79 -4.18 12.49
CA ALA A 289 -6.17 -2.82 12.12
C ALA A 289 -7.62 -2.48 12.51
N VAL A 290 -8.52 -3.47 12.43
CA VAL A 290 -9.93 -3.28 12.80
C VAL A 290 -10.07 -3.18 14.32
N ASP A 291 -9.34 -4.01 15.07
CA ASP A 291 -9.31 -3.96 16.53
C ASP A 291 -8.71 -2.67 17.07
N VAL A 292 -7.59 -2.21 16.51
CA VAL A 292 -7.00 -0.90 16.84
C VAL A 292 -8.03 0.21 16.65
N THR A 293 -8.75 0.18 15.52
CA THR A 293 -9.80 1.17 15.23
C THR A 293 -10.95 1.08 16.23
N ALA A 294 -11.45 -0.13 16.53
CA ALA A 294 -12.54 -0.32 17.48
C ALA A 294 -12.16 0.17 18.90
N LEU A 295 -10.95 -0.12 19.36
CA LEU A 295 -10.44 0.36 20.65
C LEU A 295 -10.24 1.88 20.66
N TYR A 296 -9.79 2.46 19.55
CA TYR A 296 -9.71 3.92 19.40
C TYR A 296 -11.10 4.56 19.51
N LEU A 297 -12.08 4.06 18.76
CA LEU A 297 -13.47 4.56 18.82
C LEU A 297 -14.06 4.43 20.23
N LEU A 298 -13.76 3.34 20.95
CA LEU A 298 -14.14 3.21 22.36
C LEU A 298 -13.52 4.30 23.22
N SER A 299 -12.22 4.59 23.05
CA SER A 299 -11.53 5.66 23.81
C SER A 299 -12.12 7.05 23.55
N GLU A 300 -12.69 7.28 22.36
CA GLU A 300 -13.37 8.51 21.96
C GLU A 300 -14.87 8.52 22.36
N GLY A 301 -15.31 7.56 23.17
CA GLY A 301 -16.70 7.46 23.63
C GLY A 301 -17.69 6.97 22.57
N ARG A 302 -17.21 6.49 21.42
CA ARG A 302 -18.01 6.01 20.28
C ARG A 302 -18.15 4.49 20.24
N GLY A 303 -18.45 3.90 21.41
CA GLY A 303 -18.62 2.45 21.54
C GLY A 303 -19.65 1.86 20.58
N TYR A 304 -20.68 2.61 20.22
CA TYR A 304 -21.70 2.19 19.25
C TYR A 304 -21.14 1.96 17.83
N LEU A 305 -20.06 2.66 17.43
CA LEU A 305 -19.36 2.41 16.17
C LEU A 305 -18.40 1.21 16.32
N ALA A 306 -17.72 1.11 17.45
CA ALA A 306 -16.81 -0.01 17.73
C ALA A 306 -17.54 -1.36 17.69
N ASP A 307 -18.74 -1.44 18.28
CA ASP A 307 -19.58 -2.65 18.28
C ASP A 307 -20.12 -3.02 16.88
N LYS A 308 -19.97 -2.13 15.88
CA LYS A 308 -20.29 -2.41 14.47
C LYS A 308 -19.07 -2.83 13.64
N LEU A 309 -17.86 -2.69 14.19
CA LEU A 309 -16.62 -3.13 13.54
C LEU A 309 -16.21 -4.53 13.99
N VAL A 310 -16.32 -4.81 15.29
CA VAL A 310 -15.78 -6.03 15.89
C VAL A 310 -16.75 -6.59 16.92
N LYS A 311 -16.97 -7.91 16.87
CA LYS A 311 -17.73 -8.65 17.88
C LYS A 311 -16.83 -9.08 19.04
N GLU A 312 -17.46 -9.28 20.20
CA GLU A 312 -16.84 -9.95 21.35
C GLU A 312 -15.57 -9.27 21.90
N ILE A 313 -15.46 -7.93 21.78
CA ILE A 313 -14.37 -7.19 22.42
C ILE A 313 -14.39 -7.50 23.94
N PRO A 314 -13.31 -8.08 24.51
CA PRO A 314 -13.28 -8.48 25.91
C PRO A 314 -13.63 -7.34 26.85
N GLY A 315 -14.45 -7.61 27.87
CA GLY A 315 -14.91 -6.57 28.80
C GLY A 315 -13.79 -5.83 29.53
N VAL A 316 -12.65 -6.49 29.77
CA VAL A 316 -11.43 -5.85 30.31
C VAL A 316 -10.88 -4.83 29.31
N LEU A 317 -10.77 -5.20 28.03
CA LEU A 317 -10.27 -4.31 26.98
C LEU A 317 -11.21 -3.13 26.72
N LYS A 318 -12.54 -3.34 26.73
CA LYS A 318 -13.51 -2.24 26.65
C LYS A 318 -13.28 -1.20 27.76
N ARG A 319 -13.11 -1.65 29.01
CA ARG A 319 -12.86 -0.77 30.16
C ARG A 319 -11.51 -0.07 30.07
N GLU A 320 -10.46 -0.79 29.66
CA GLU A 320 -9.13 -0.19 29.55
C GLU A 320 -9.05 0.82 28.40
N ALA A 321 -9.70 0.55 27.26
CA ALA A 321 -9.73 1.48 26.12
C ALA A 321 -10.35 2.83 26.49
N LEU A 322 -11.45 2.83 27.26
CA LEU A 322 -12.10 4.05 27.76
C LEU A 322 -11.21 4.90 28.68
N ASN A 323 -10.17 4.30 29.28
CA ASN A 323 -9.27 4.96 30.23
C ASN A 323 -7.85 5.12 29.68
N THR A 324 -7.58 4.69 28.45
CA THR A 324 -6.25 4.75 27.84
C THR A 324 -6.18 5.91 26.88
N ASP A 325 -5.17 6.75 27.05
CA ASP A 325 -4.87 7.82 26.11
C ASP A 325 -4.33 7.22 24.80
N MET A 326 -5.17 7.22 23.76
CA MET A 326 -4.83 6.72 22.42
C MET A 326 -4.31 7.82 21.48
N THR A 327 -3.88 8.98 22.00
CA THR A 327 -3.35 10.10 21.20
C THR A 327 -2.15 9.69 20.34
N PHE A 328 -1.43 8.62 20.68
CA PHE A 328 -0.35 8.10 19.84
C PHE A 328 -0.83 7.74 18.41
N LEU A 329 -2.08 7.29 18.24
CA LEU A 329 -2.65 7.04 16.91
C LEU A 329 -2.81 8.33 16.09
N GLN A 330 -2.84 9.49 16.73
CA GLN A 330 -3.03 10.79 16.08
C GLN A 330 -1.69 11.48 15.80
N ARG A 331 -0.57 10.81 16.06
CA ARG A 331 0.79 11.36 16.00
C ARG A 331 1.68 10.53 15.09
N VAL A 332 2.86 11.06 14.84
CA VAL A 332 3.86 10.46 13.96
C VAL A 332 4.93 9.76 14.78
N ASN A 333 5.12 8.45 14.56
CA ASN A 333 6.20 7.71 15.19
C ASN A 333 7.55 8.01 14.49
N PRO A 334 8.50 8.69 15.15
CA PRO A 334 9.74 9.12 14.52
C PRO A 334 10.68 7.97 14.12
N HIS A 335 10.53 6.78 14.72
CA HIS A 335 11.42 5.64 14.41
C HIS A 335 11.33 5.21 12.94
N HIS A 336 10.18 5.42 12.28
CA HIS A 336 9.96 5.06 10.88
C HIS A 336 10.62 6.02 9.88
N TYR A 337 11.13 7.17 10.33
CA TYR A 337 11.67 8.21 9.46
C TYR A 337 13.17 8.43 9.63
N SER A 338 13.83 7.65 10.50
CA SER A 338 15.27 7.75 10.76
C SER A 338 16.15 7.55 9.52
N SER A 339 15.68 6.78 8.55
CA SER A 339 16.36 6.53 7.28
C SER A 339 15.70 7.22 6.09
N TYR A 340 14.61 7.97 6.27
CA TYR A 340 13.85 8.56 5.16
C TYR A 340 14.74 9.44 4.26
N PRO A 341 14.60 9.38 2.92
CA PRO A 341 15.48 10.11 2.02
C PRO A 341 15.53 11.61 2.32
N SER A 342 16.72 12.15 2.55
CA SER A 342 16.90 13.56 2.93
C SER A 342 16.37 14.51 1.86
N VAL A 343 16.52 14.15 0.58
CA VAL A 343 16.02 14.95 -0.55
C VAL A 343 14.49 15.08 -0.57
N LEU A 344 13.76 14.12 0.01
CA LEU A 344 12.29 14.14 0.11
C LEU A 344 11.80 14.68 1.47
N SER A 345 12.70 14.89 2.44
CA SER A 345 12.34 15.21 3.83
C SER A 345 11.65 16.57 4.01
N GLY A 346 11.93 17.53 3.12
CA GLY A 346 11.27 18.83 3.13
C GLY A 346 9.76 18.71 2.94
N GLY A 347 9.32 18.04 1.87
CA GLY A 347 7.90 17.81 1.59
C GLY A 347 7.20 17.03 2.71
N LEU A 348 7.89 16.03 3.28
CA LEU A 348 7.37 15.26 4.41
C LEU A 348 7.08 16.14 5.63
N ILE A 349 8.05 16.95 6.05
CA ILE A 349 7.92 17.79 7.25
C ILE A 349 6.88 18.89 7.03
N GLU A 350 6.90 19.54 5.86
CA GLU A 350 5.92 20.58 5.52
C GLU A 350 4.50 20.01 5.47
N GLY A 351 4.30 18.86 4.82
CA GLY A 351 3.01 18.19 4.77
C GLY A 351 2.50 17.78 6.16
N MET A 352 3.37 17.25 7.02
CA MET A 352 3.01 16.94 8.41
C MET A 352 2.59 18.19 9.19
N GLN A 353 3.28 19.32 8.98
CA GLN A 353 2.95 20.59 9.64
C GLN A 353 1.60 21.14 9.16
N ARG A 354 1.34 21.16 7.84
CA ARG A 354 0.05 21.61 7.30
C ARG A 354 -1.11 20.74 7.78
N ALA A 355 -0.91 19.42 7.86
CA ALA A 355 -1.87 18.47 8.43
C ALA A 355 -2.04 18.55 9.96
N GLY A 356 -1.30 19.42 10.65
CA GLY A 356 -1.33 19.56 12.10
C GLY A 356 -0.84 18.32 12.86
N LEU A 357 -0.09 17.44 12.20
CA LEU A 357 0.48 16.26 12.82
C LEU A 357 1.66 16.63 13.72
N ARG A 358 1.84 15.86 14.79
CA ARG A 358 2.93 16.05 15.76
C ARG A 358 3.69 14.76 15.94
N TRP A 359 4.99 14.87 16.17
CA TRP A 359 5.82 13.74 16.57
C TRP A 359 5.38 13.16 17.92
N TYR A 360 5.64 11.87 18.10
CA TYR A 360 5.49 11.21 19.39
C TYR A 360 6.30 11.94 20.48
N LYS A 361 5.72 11.95 21.68
CA LYS A 361 6.33 12.31 22.96
C LYS A 361 6.52 11.04 23.78
N GLU A 362 7.24 11.15 24.89
CA GLU A 362 7.48 10.02 25.81
C GLU A 362 6.19 9.28 26.20
N ASN A 363 5.12 10.02 26.54
CA ASN A 363 3.85 9.42 26.91
C ASN A 363 3.20 8.61 25.79
N ASP A 364 3.44 8.96 24.52
CA ASP A 364 2.90 8.20 23.39
C ASP A 364 3.57 6.83 23.28
N PHE A 365 4.88 6.76 23.56
CA PHE A 365 5.61 5.48 23.60
C PHE A 365 5.13 4.59 24.75
N GLU A 366 4.92 5.16 25.94
CA GLU A 366 4.39 4.42 27.08
C GLU A 366 2.95 3.95 26.86
N ASN A 367 2.09 4.79 26.26
CA ASN A 367 0.73 4.40 25.89
C ASN A 367 0.71 3.30 24.82
N LEU A 368 1.57 3.38 23.81
CA LEU A 368 1.73 2.32 22.81
C LEU A 368 2.19 1.01 23.48
N LYS A 369 3.14 1.06 24.41
CA LYS A 369 3.60 -0.11 25.16
C LYS A 369 2.48 -0.70 26.02
N LYS A 370 1.68 0.13 26.69
CA LYS A 370 0.48 -0.29 27.42
C LYS A 370 -0.52 -0.96 26.47
N PHE A 371 -0.80 -0.35 25.31
CA PHE A 371 -1.70 -0.90 24.29
C PHE A 371 -1.25 -2.31 23.86
N LYS A 372 0.04 -2.47 23.53
CA LYS A 372 0.62 -3.76 23.18
C LYS A 372 0.50 -4.79 24.29
N TYR A 373 0.77 -4.39 25.53
CA TYR A 373 0.62 -5.26 26.69
C TYR A 373 -0.82 -5.75 26.86
N LEU A 374 -1.79 -4.85 26.72
CA LEU A 374 -3.22 -5.17 26.85
C LEU A 374 -3.68 -6.18 25.79
N THR A 375 -3.11 -6.12 24.60
CA THR A 375 -3.56 -6.91 23.43
C THR A 375 -2.64 -8.08 23.10
N ARG A 376 -1.63 -8.36 23.94
CA ARG A 376 -0.60 -9.39 23.71
C ARG A 376 -1.13 -10.82 23.57
N ASP A 377 -2.30 -11.09 24.15
CA ASP A 377 -2.92 -12.42 24.09
C ASP A 377 -3.55 -12.69 22.71
N TYR A 378 -3.67 -11.64 21.87
CA TYR A 378 -4.26 -11.68 20.53
C TYR A 378 -3.23 -11.43 19.42
N TYR A 379 -2.17 -10.64 19.70
CA TYR A 379 -1.22 -10.18 18.68
C TYR A 379 0.24 -10.38 19.06
N ALA A 380 1.06 -10.71 18.06
CA ALA A 380 2.51 -10.76 18.17
C ALA A 380 3.14 -9.43 17.72
N TYR A 381 4.00 -8.85 18.56
CA TYR A 381 4.48 -7.47 18.48
C TYR A 381 5.98 -7.27 18.31
#